data_AF-A0A917D3C8-F1
#
_entry.id   AF-A0A917D3C8-F1
#
_cell.length_a   1.000
_cell.length_b   1.000
_cell.length_c   1.000
_cell.angle_alpha   90.00
_cell.angle_beta   90.00
_cell.angle_gamma   90.00
#
_symmetry.space_group_name_H-M   'P 1'
#
loop_
_entity.id
_entity.type
_entity.pdbx_description
1 polymer ?
#
loop_
_entity_poly.entity_id
_entity_poly.type
_entity_poly.pdbx_seq_one_letter_code
_entity_poly.pdbx_strand_id
1 'polypeptide(L)'
;MIGNVTSAKTGGHRYYVCGGYQRKGKEFCSYVSWRKERAEEIVSNKLRTTLLRLLMDNNLEEEIRMYHNDKNKHVSVQQSNLEAEISFLKKKVQAIETDIKSGKGKPFHQEMLDEMNQELRVKMAEYEALAQGNTTVDVSEEYIASVKYDIRTFISLLDDEVANRQMLHQLAGKYISKLLIQRETKKMYLTRHFMYDDTVLFEKTIVIEW
;
A
#
# COMPACT_ATOMS: atom_id res chain seq x y z
N MET A 1 6.33 -16.27 -13.32
CA MET A 1 5.96 -17.54 -13.99
C MET A 1 6.16 -17.34 -15.49
N ILE A 2 6.68 -18.33 -16.22
CA ILE A 2 6.76 -18.26 -17.69
C ILE A 2 5.50 -18.98 -18.23
N GLY A 3 4.94 -18.44 -19.31
CA GLY A 3 3.59 -18.72 -19.83
C GLY A 3 3.27 -20.17 -20.18
N ASN A 4 1.98 -20.38 -20.46
CA ASN A 4 1.30 -21.65 -20.74
C ASN A 4 2.21 -22.69 -21.42
N VAL A 5 2.54 -23.77 -20.71
CA VAL A 5 3.09 -24.97 -21.33
C VAL A 5 1.96 -25.96 -21.52
N THR A 6 1.62 -26.26 -22.77
CA THR A 6 0.70 -27.33 -23.14
C THR A 6 1.47 -28.65 -23.19
N SER A 7 1.13 -29.60 -22.33
CA SER A 7 1.68 -30.96 -22.41
C SER A 7 1.00 -31.72 -23.54
N ALA A 8 1.72 -31.99 -24.62
CA ALA A 8 1.22 -32.81 -25.74
C ALA A 8 0.96 -34.28 -25.35
N LYS A 9 1.49 -34.75 -24.22
CA LYS A 9 1.39 -36.15 -23.77
C LYS A 9 0.17 -36.48 -22.90
N THR A 10 -0.60 -35.48 -22.47
CA THR A 10 -1.68 -35.66 -21.48
C THR A 10 -2.97 -34.92 -21.84
N GLY A 11 -3.41 -34.96 -23.10
CA GLY A 11 -4.78 -34.57 -23.44
C GLY A 11 -5.11 -33.07 -23.32
N GLY A 12 -4.14 -32.19 -23.56
CA GLY A 12 -4.41 -30.74 -23.71
C GLY A 12 -4.50 -29.93 -22.39
N HIS A 13 -4.15 -30.52 -21.25
CA HIS A 13 -4.07 -29.80 -19.98
C HIS A 13 -2.98 -28.70 -20.01
N ARG A 14 -3.33 -27.51 -19.48
CA ARG A 14 -2.44 -26.34 -19.45
C ARG A 14 -1.85 -26.17 -18.07
N TYR A 15 -0.59 -25.77 -18.02
CA TYR A 15 0.11 -25.54 -16.76
C TYR A 15 0.87 -24.22 -16.73
N TYR A 16 0.90 -23.61 -15.53
CA TYR A 16 1.85 -22.58 -15.16
C TYR A 16 3.14 -23.23 -14.67
N VAL A 17 4.28 -22.89 -15.27
CA VAL A 17 5.57 -23.54 -14.98
C VAL A 17 6.53 -22.53 -14.35
N CYS A 18 7.32 -22.99 -13.37
CA CYS A 18 8.38 -22.18 -12.82
C CYS A 18 9.48 -21.97 -13.88
N GLY A 19 9.81 -20.72 -14.20
CA GLY A 19 10.85 -20.41 -15.20
C GLY A 19 12.25 -20.88 -14.78
N GLY A 20 12.50 -21.03 -13.46
CA GLY A 20 13.71 -21.65 -12.94
C GLY A 20 13.77 -23.15 -13.25
N TYR A 21 12.67 -23.86 -12.98
CA TYR A 21 12.53 -25.28 -13.34
C TYR A 21 12.64 -25.48 -14.86
N GLN A 22 11.98 -24.65 -15.66
CA GLN A 22 12.00 -24.78 -17.11
C GLN A 22 13.40 -24.58 -17.71
N ARG A 23 14.23 -23.70 -17.13
CA ARG A 23 15.57 -23.40 -17.65
C ARG A 23 16.67 -24.28 -17.07
N LYS A 24 16.57 -24.66 -15.80
CA LYS A 24 17.65 -25.31 -15.03
C LYS A 24 17.25 -26.66 -14.43
N GLY A 25 16.01 -27.11 -14.63
CA GLY A 25 15.53 -28.39 -14.13
C GLY A 25 15.22 -28.42 -12.64
N LYS A 26 15.00 -29.64 -12.13
CA LYS A 26 14.51 -29.92 -10.77
C LYS A 26 15.49 -29.50 -9.66
N GLU A 27 16.79 -29.51 -9.95
CA GLU A 27 17.84 -29.15 -8.99
C GLU A 27 17.77 -27.67 -8.57
N PHE A 28 17.30 -26.81 -9.48
CA PHE A 28 17.16 -25.37 -9.21
C PHE A 28 15.79 -25.03 -8.59
N CYS A 29 14.74 -25.74 -8.97
CA CYS A 29 13.41 -25.54 -8.40
C CYS A 29 12.68 -26.88 -8.34
N SER A 30 12.34 -27.34 -7.14
CA SER A 30 11.58 -28.58 -6.94
C SER A 30 10.14 -28.50 -7.46
N TYR A 31 9.62 -27.29 -7.71
CA TYR A 31 8.25 -27.04 -8.13
C TYR A 31 8.13 -26.92 -9.65
N VAL A 32 7.64 -28.01 -10.24
CA VAL A 32 7.55 -28.21 -11.68
C VAL A 32 6.46 -27.34 -12.30
N SER A 33 5.22 -27.51 -11.88
CA SER A 33 4.07 -26.95 -12.59
C SER A 33 2.82 -26.84 -11.72
N TRP A 34 1.95 -25.90 -12.04
CA TRP A 34 0.61 -25.75 -11.48
C TRP A 34 -0.43 -25.90 -12.57
N ARG A 35 -1.51 -26.63 -12.31
CA ARG A 35 -2.59 -26.78 -13.28
C ARG A 35 -3.26 -25.43 -13.46
N LYS A 36 -3.31 -24.95 -14.71
CA LYS A 36 -3.78 -23.61 -15.05
C LYS A 36 -5.19 -23.37 -14.54
N GLU A 37 -6.10 -24.29 -14.86
CA GLU A 37 -7.52 -24.13 -14.57
C GLU A 37 -7.76 -23.99 -13.05
N ARG A 38 -7.04 -24.78 -12.25
CA ARG A 38 -7.13 -24.71 -10.79
C ARG A 38 -6.54 -23.43 -10.21
N ALA A 39 -5.43 -22.93 -10.79
CA ALA A 39 -4.83 -21.66 -10.38
C ALA A 39 -5.80 -20.51 -10.61
N GLU A 40 -6.36 -20.46 -11.82
CA GLU A 40 -7.26 -19.40 -12.25
C GLU A 40 -8.55 -19.45 -11.46
N GLU A 41 -9.14 -20.63 -11.23
CA GLU A 41 -10.34 -20.77 -10.39
C GLU A 41 -10.14 -20.20 -8.97
N ILE A 42 -9.06 -20.58 -8.29
CA ILE A 42 -8.77 -20.12 -6.92
C ILE A 42 -8.58 -18.60 -6.90
N VAL A 43 -7.80 -18.06 -7.84
CA VAL A 43 -7.49 -16.63 -7.93
C VAL A 43 -8.73 -15.83 -8.30
N SER A 44 -9.51 -16.28 -9.29
CA SER A 44 -10.75 -15.64 -9.72
C SER A 44 -11.78 -15.58 -8.58
N ASN A 45 -11.99 -16.68 -7.87
CA ASN A 45 -12.92 -16.71 -6.74
C ASN A 45 -12.50 -15.74 -5.62
N LYS A 46 -11.19 -15.68 -5.31
CA LYS A 46 -10.70 -14.74 -4.30
C LYS A 46 -10.75 -13.29 -4.77
N LEU A 47 -10.39 -13.01 -6.01
CA LEU A 47 -10.50 -11.67 -6.60
C LEU A 47 -11.93 -11.19 -6.55
N ARG A 48 -12.87 -11.99 -7.07
CA ARG A 48 -14.30 -11.68 -7.09
C ARG A 48 -14.80 -11.26 -5.70
N THR A 49 -14.59 -12.12 -4.70
CA THR A 49 -15.05 -11.84 -3.32
C THR A 49 -14.41 -10.58 -2.72
N THR A 50 -13.12 -10.36 -2.97
CA THR A 50 -12.41 -9.21 -2.39
C THR A 50 -12.72 -7.90 -3.13
N LEU A 51 -13.00 -7.97 -4.43
CA LEU A 51 -13.42 -6.84 -5.26
C LEU A 51 -14.87 -6.43 -4.97
N LEU A 52 -15.78 -7.39 -4.81
CA LEU A 52 -17.16 -7.13 -4.39
C LEU A 52 -17.21 -6.36 -3.07
N ARG A 53 -16.34 -6.70 -2.11
CA ARG A 53 -16.25 -5.99 -0.83
C ARG A 53 -15.90 -4.51 -0.99
N LEU A 54 -15.04 -4.17 -1.95
CA LEU A 54 -14.64 -2.78 -2.23
C LEU A 54 -15.76 -1.95 -2.84
N LEU A 55 -16.69 -2.60 -3.55
CA LEU A 55 -17.84 -1.92 -4.16
C LEU A 55 -18.94 -1.55 -3.15
N MET A 56 -18.91 -2.12 -1.96
CA MET A 56 -19.91 -1.83 -0.92
C MET A 56 -19.62 -0.46 -0.28
N ASP A 57 -20.63 0.40 -0.26
CA ASP A 57 -20.60 1.73 0.36
C ASP A 57 -19.35 2.54 -0.05
N ASN A 58 -18.60 3.00 0.96
CA ASN A 58 -17.37 3.79 0.82
C ASN A 58 -16.11 2.95 1.10
N ASN A 59 -16.18 1.62 1.05
CA ASN A 59 -15.06 0.74 1.44
C ASN A 59 -13.80 0.95 0.59
N LEU A 60 -13.93 1.24 -0.71
CA LEU A 60 -12.79 1.52 -1.56
C LEU A 60 -12.02 2.76 -1.09
N GLU A 61 -12.74 3.85 -0.84
CA GLU A 61 -12.17 5.11 -0.37
C GLU A 61 -11.54 4.95 1.01
N GLU A 62 -12.25 4.27 1.92
CA GLU A 62 -11.75 4.02 3.27
C GLU A 62 -10.52 3.10 3.27
N GLU A 63 -10.45 2.05 2.43
CA GLU A 63 -9.24 1.22 2.32
C GLU A 63 -8.04 2.03 1.79
N ILE A 64 -8.25 2.94 0.83
CA ILE A 64 -7.18 3.83 0.34
C ILE A 64 -6.73 4.79 1.46
N ARG A 65 -7.68 5.41 2.15
CA ARG A 65 -7.42 6.33 3.27
C ARG A 65 -6.65 5.64 4.39
N MET A 66 -7.10 4.45 4.82
CA MET A 66 -6.43 3.66 5.85
C MET A 66 -5.01 3.27 5.43
N TYR A 67 -4.79 2.89 4.17
CA TYR A 67 -3.45 2.55 3.68
C TYR A 67 -2.47 3.73 3.80
N HIS A 68 -2.91 4.93 3.46
CA HIS A 68 -2.08 6.13 3.61
C HIS A 68 -1.89 6.54 5.07
N ASN A 69 -2.92 6.42 5.90
CA ASN A 69 -2.81 6.65 7.34
C ASN A 69 -1.80 5.69 7.99
N ASP A 70 -1.81 4.41 7.60
CA ASP A 70 -0.85 3.42 8.11
C ASP A 70 0.58 3.72 7.65
N LYS A 71 0.78 4.12 6.38
CA LYS A 71 2.10 4.56 5.89
C LYS A 71 2.61 5.80 6.63
N ASN A 72 1.72 6.75 6.89
CA ASN A 72 2.06 8.02 7.53
C ASN A 72 2.07 7.92 9.07
N LYS A 73 1.73 6.76 9.66
CA LYS A 73 1.62 6.60 11.12
C LYS A 73 2.89 7.01 11.87
N HIS A 74 4.06 6.61 11.37
CA HIS A 74 5.32 6.99 11.98
C HIS A 74 5.57 8.50 11.92
N VAL A 75 5.25 9.12 10.78
CA VAL A 75 5.37 10.57 10.57
C VAL A 75 4.40 11.33 11.49
N SER A 76 3.17 10.85 11.61
CA SER A 76 2.16 11.44 12.50
C SER A 76 2.58 11.38 13.97
N VAL A 77 3.15 10.26 14.43
CA VAL A 77 3.70 10.14 15.79
C VAL A 77 4.88 11.10 15.99
N GLN A 78 5.78 11.20 15.01
CA GLN A 78 6.91 12.15 15.07
C GLN A 78 6.44 13.61 15.12
N GLN A 79 5.45 13.97 14.31
CA GLN A 79 4.84 15.30 14.33
C GLN A 79 4.22 15.61 15.69
N SER A 80 3.46 14.66 16.27
CA SER A 80 2.86 14.85 17.59
C SER A 80 3.91 15.03 18.69
N ASN A 81 5.01 14.30 18.63
CA ASN A 81 6.12 14.46 19.59
C ASN A 81 6.79 15.83 19.45
N LEU A 82 7.10 16.26 18.22
CA LEU A 82 7.67 17.58 17.96
C LEU A 82 6.72 18.71 18.38
N GLU A 83 5.42 18.55 18.16
CA GLU A 83 4.42 19.52 18.60
C GLU A 83 4.41 19.68 20.13
N ALA A 84 4.52 18.57 20.87
CA ALA A 84 4.66 18.59 22.32
C ALA A 84 5.97 19.26 22.78
N GLU A 85 7.10 18.96 22.12
CA GLU A 85 8.40 19.59 22.39
C GLU A 85 8.37 21.11 22.12
N ILE A 86 7.82 21.53 20.98
CA ILE A 86 7.64 22.94 20.60
C ILE A 86 6.75 23.66 21.62
N SER A 87 5.64 23.03 22.01
CA SER A 87 4.72 23.60 23.01
C SER A 87 5.40 23.78 24.37
N PHE A 88 6.22 22.81 24.79
CA PHE A 88 6.98 22.88 26.02
C PHE A 88 8.07 23.97 25.98
N LEU A 89 8.84 24.04 24.89
CA LEU A 89 9.87 25.07 24.70
C LEU A 89 9.26 26.47 24.67
N LYS A 90 8.13 26.67 23.96
CA LYS A 90 7.41 27.96 23.95
C LYS A 90 7.00 28.40 25.36
N LYS A 91 6.46 27.49 26.16
CA LYS A 91 6.08 27.78 27.56
C LYS A 91 7.29 28.16 28.41
N LYS A 92 8.42 27.46 28.25
CA LYS A 92 9.67 27.78 28.95
C LYS A 92 10.23 29.15 28.56
N VAL A 93 10.32 29.43 27.27
CA VAL A 93 10.75 30.74 26.75
C VAL A 93 9.88 31.84 27.34
N GLN A 94 8.55 31.68 27.31
CA GLN A 94 7.61 32.65 27.86
C GLN A 94 7.80 32.88 29.38
N ALA A 95 8.08 31.81 30.14
CA ALA A 95 8.36 31.92 31.58
C ALA A 95 9.64 32.73 31.85
N ILE A 96 10.72 32.45 31.13
CA ILE A 96 12.01 33.14 31.30
C ILE A 96 11.89 34.61 30.86
N GLU A 97 11.21 34.89 29.76
CA GLU A 97 10.91 36.26 29.33
C GLU A 97 10.12 37.04 30.39
N THR A 98 9.18 36.37 31.07
CA THR A 98 8.39 36.99 32.15
C THR A 98 9.26 37.28 33.38
N ASP A 99 10.18 36.39 33.73
CA ASP A 99 11.13 36.60 34.82
C ASP A 99 12.10 37.75 34.53
N ILE A 100 12.56 37.90 33.29
CA ILE A 100 13.37 39.05 32.86
C ILE A 100 12.57 40.34 32.95
N LYS A 101 11.35 40.38 32.39
CA LYS A 101 10.48 41.57 32.40
C LYS A 101 10.08 41.99 33.82
N SER A 102 9.95 41.05 34.75
CA SER A 102 9.63 41.33 36.16
C SER A 102 10.85 41.73 37.01
N GLY A 103 12.03 41.90 36.39
CA GLY A 103 13.25 42.32 37.08
C GLY A 103 13.92 41.21 37.92
N LYS A 104 13.45 39.96 37.81
CA LYS A 104 14.06 38.77 38.42
C LYS A 104 15.06 38.08 37.50
N GLY A 105 15.35 38.69 36.34
CA GLY A 105 16.28 38.18 35.35
C GLY A 105 17.70 38.08 35.89
N LYS A 106 18.31 36.90 35.77
CA LYS A 106 19.73 36.71 36.03
C LYS A 106 20.52 36.92 34.72
N PRO A 107 21.81 37.29 34.76
CA PRO A 107 22.60 37.54 33.56
C PRO A 107 22.63 36.36 32.57
N PHE A 108 22.62 35.12 33.08
CA PHE A 108 22.61 33.91 32.25
C PHE A 108 21.23 33.61 31.60
N HIS A 109 20.15 34.29 32.00
CA HIS A 109 18.84 34.08 31.39
C HIS A 109 18.81 34.53 29.92
N GLN A 110 19.67 35.48 29.52
CA GLN A 110 19.75 35.92 28.13
C GLN A 110 20.38 34.84 27.24
N GLU A 111 21.52 34.29 27.64
CA GLU A 111 22.17 33.18 26.93
C GLU A 111 21.24 31.96 26.85
N MET A 112 20.55 31.64 27.95
CA MET A 112 19.58 30.53 27.99
C MET A 112 18.38 30.76 27.06
N LEU A 113 17.92 32.01 26.91
CA LEU A 113 16.86 32.35 25.96
C LEU A 113 17.34 32.21 24.51
N ASP A 114 18.57 32.64 24.22
CA ASP A 114 19.12 32.56 22.87
C ASP A 114 19.29 31.09 22.44
N GLU A 115 19.76 30.23 23.34
CA GLU A 115 19.83 28.77 23.12
C GLU A 115 18.43 28.16 22.90
N MET A 116 17.46 28.45 23.77
CA MET A 116 16.11 27.90 23.64
C MET A 116 15.37 28.40 22.40
N ASN A 117 15.59 29.66 21.99
CA ASN A 117 15.02 30.20 20.76
C ASN A 117 15.65 29.58 19.52
N GLN A 118 16.95 29.28 19.56
CA GLN A 118 17.62 28.54 18.51
C GLN A 118 17.10 27.11 18.40
N GLU A 119 16.97 26.40 19.52
CA GLU A 119 16.39 25.06 19.56
C GLU A 119 14.94 25.06 19.04
N LEU A 120 14.13 26.01 19.47
CA LEU A 120 12.75 26.18 19.01
C LEU A 120 12.68 26.38 17.49
N ARG A 121 13.58 27.20 16.93
CA ARG A 121 13.66 27.43 15.48
C ARG A 121 14.01 26.14 14.72
N VAL A 122 14.98 25.38 15.22
CA VAL A 122 15.35 24.08 14.63
C VAL A 122 14.17 23.11 14.67
N LYS A 123 13.50 22.98 15.82
CA LYS A 123 12.35 22.09 16.00
C LYS A 123 11.15 22.48 15.14
N MET A 124 10.88 23.78 14.98
CA MET A 124 9.86 24.27 14.06
C MET A 124 10.19 23.95 12.60
N ALA A 125 11.45 24.11 12.19
CA ALA A 125 11.88 23.74 10.84
C ALA A 125 11.77 22.22 10.59
N GLU A 126 12.13 21.39 11.57
CA GLU A 126 11.92 19.93 11.51
C GLU A 126 10.44 19.57 11.37
N TYR A 127 9.56 20.23 12.14
CA TYR A 127 8.11 20.03 12.05
C TYR A 127 7.56 20.41 10.67
N GLU A 128 7.96 21.56 10.12
CA GLU A 128 7.55 22.01 8.78
C GLU A 128 8.05 21.06 7.68
N ALA A 129 9.29 20.58 7.79
CA ALA A 129 9.85 19.61 6.85
C ALA A 129 9.05 18.29 6.87
N LEU A 130 8.64 17.82 8.06
CA LEU A 130 7.79 16.63 8.19
C LEU A 130 6.36 16.89 7.66
N ALA A 131 5.82 18.09 7.85
CA ALA A 131 4.52 18.47 7.31
C ALA A 131 4.50 18.47 5.78
N GLN A 132 5.57 18.95 5.14
CA GLN A 132 5.74 18.89 3.68
C GLN A 132 5.87 17.44 3.16
N GLY A 133 6.45 16.55 3.97
CA GLY A 133 6.55 15.12 3.65
C GLY A 133 5.24 14.34 3.83
N ASN A 134 4.23 14.92 4.47
CA ASN A 134 2.97 14.25 4.74
C ASN A 134 2.05 14.34 3.53
N THR A 135 2.05 13.31 2.69
CA THR A 135 1.17 13.26 1.52
C THR A 135 -0.25 12.97 1.97
N THR A 136 -1.07 14.01 2.13
CA THR A 136 -2.53 13.85 2.22
C THR A 136 -3.02 13.38 0.86
N VAL A 137 -3.41 12.13 0.78
CA VAL A 137 -3.96 11.59 -0.47
C VAL A 137 -5.41 12.00 -0.57
N ASP A 138 -5.63 13.00 -1.44
CA ASP A 138 -6.95 13.37 -1.92
C ASP A 138 -7.20 12.63 -3.24
N VAL A 139 -8.20 11.74 -3.23
CA VAL A 139 -8.55 10.94 -4.40
C VAL A 139 -9.82 11.53 -4.99
N SER A 140 -9.77 11.94 -6.25
CA SER A 140 -10.92 12.53 -6.91
C SER A 140 -12.12 11.57 -6.96
N GLU A 141 -13.32 12.10 -6.77
CA GLU A 141 -14.56 11.33 -6.88
C GLU A 141 -14.70 10.66 -8.26
N GLU A 142 -14.23 11.34 -9.30
CA GLU A 142 -14.19 10.83 -10.68
C GLU A 142 -13.32 9.56 -10.80
N TYR A 143 -12.15 9.55 -10.17
CA TYR A 143 -11.29 8.37 -10.15
C TYR A 143 -11.95 7.22 -9.38
N ILE A 144 -12.53 7.49 -8.21
CA ILE A 144 -13.24 6.47 -7.42
C ILE A 144 -14.39 5.87 -8.24
N ALA A 145 -15.16 6.69 -8.93
CA ALA A 145 -16.25 6.24 -9.80
C ALA A 145 -15.73 5.37 -10.95
N SER A 146 -14.65 5.79 -11.61
CA SER A 146 -13.96 5.04 -12.67
C SER A 146 -13.46 3.67 -12.20
N VAL A 147 -12.79 3.62 -11.04
CA VAL A 147 -12.33 2.35 -10.45
C VAL A 147 -13.52 1.46 -10.07
N LYS A 148 -14.59 2.01 -9.49
CA LYS A 148 -15.80 1.23 -9.19
C LYS A 148 -16.43 0.64 -10.46
N TYR A 149 -16.46 1.39 -11.56
CA TYR A 149 -16.95 0.91 -12.85
C TYR A 149 -16.09 -0.24 -13.40
N ASP A 150 -14.77 -0.08 -13.40
CA ASP A 150 -13.85 -1.10 -13.87
C ASP A 150 -13.90 -2.36 -13.00
N ILE A 151 -14.03 -2.23 -11.68
CA ILE A 151 -14.19 -3.37 -10.77
C ILE A 151 -15.49 -4.14 -11.10
N ARG A 152 -16.61 -3.44 -11.33
CA ARG A 152 -17.88 -4.09 -11.73
C ARG A 152 -17.71 -4.83 -13.06
N THR A 153 -17.08 -4.19 -14.02
CA THR A 153 -16.78 -4.81 -15.33
C THR A 153 -15.89 -6.04 -15.17
N PHE A 154 -14.87 -5.96 -14.32
CA PHE A 154 -13.98 -7.07 -14.07
C PHE A 154 -14.71 -8.25 -13.41
N ILE A 155 -15.58 -7.99 -12.44
CA ILE A 155 -16.42 -9.02 -11.81
C ILE A 155 -17.33 -9.70 -12.85
N SER A 156 -17.98 -8.91 -13.71
CA SER A 156 -18.81 -9.47 -14.79
C SER A 156 -18.01 -10.40 -15.71
N LEU A 157 -16.80 -10.01 -16.08
CA LEU A 157 -15.91 -10.82 -16.92
C LEU A 157 -15.37 -12.07 -16.21
N LEU A 158 -15.30 -12.07 -14.87
CA LEU A 158 -14.93 -13.25 -14.09
C LEU A 158 -16.09 -14.25 -13.99
N ASP A 159 -17.33 -13.78 -14.05
CA ASP A 159 -18.55 -14.59 -13.97
C ASP A 159 -18.97 -15.18 -15.33
N ASP A 160 -18.55 -14.57 -16.44
CA ASP A 160 -18.87 -15.04 -17.80
C ASP A 160 -18.06 -16.28 -18.24
N GLU A 161 -18.76 -17.36 -18.62
CA GLU A 161 -18.15 -18.58 -19.18
C GLU A 161 -17.44 -18.34 -20.53
N VAL A 162 -17.84 -17.29 -21.27
CA VAL A 162 -17.25 -16.86 -22.56
C VAL A 162 -16.66 -15.45 -22.42
N ALA A 163 -15.82 -15.25 -21.40
CA ALA A 163 -15.19 -13.96 -21.15
C ALA A 163 -14.38 -13.43 -22.35
N ASN A 164 -14.48 -12.12 -22.60
CA ASN A 164 -13.52 -11.40 -23.44
C ASN A 164 -12.13 -11.47 -22.80
N ARG A 165 -11.34 -12.49 -23.19
CA ARG A 165 -10.04 -12.79 -22.58
C ARG A 165 -9.07 -11.63 -22.64
N GLN A 166 -9.12 -10.82 -23.70
CA GLN A 166 -8.22 -9.67 -23.84
C GLN A 166 -8.54 -8.62 -22.78
N MET A 167 -9.83 -8.28 -22.63
CA MET A 167 -10.27 -7.32 -21.61
C MET A 167 -10.04 -7.85 -20.19
N LEU A 168 -10.27 -9.15 -19.96
CA LEU A 168 -9.97 -9.81 -18.69
C LEU A 168 -8.47 -9.69 -18.35
N HIS A 169 -7.57 -9.96 -19.30
CA HIS A 169 -6.14 -9.83 -19.09
C HIS A 169 -5.71 -8.38 -18.87
N GLN A 170 -6.33 -7.41 -19.55
CA GLN A 170 -6.06 -5.99 -19.35
C GLN A 170 -6.45 -5.54 -17.93
N LEU A 171 -7.67 -5.87 -17.47
CA LEU A 171 -8.12 -5.53 -16.12
C LEU A 171 -7.35 -6.29 -15.04
N ALA A 172 -7.03 -7.57 -15.29
CA ALA A 172 -6.15 -8.34 -14.41
C ALA A 172 -4.77 -7.68 -14.29
N GLY A 173 -4.18 -7.21 -15.39
CA GLY A 173 -2.90 -6.48 -15.37
C GLY A 173 -2.98 -5.12 -14.66
N LYS A 174 -4.15 -4.46 -14.71
CA LYS A 174 -4.40 -3.19 -14.01
C LYS A 174 -4.50 -3.35 -12.49
N TYR A 175 -5.08 -4.45 -12.01
CA TYR A 175 -5.41 -4.63 -10.60
C TYR A 175 -4.53 -5.64 -9.86
N ILE A 176 -3.87 -6.56 -10.56
CA ILE A 176 -3.04 -7.60 -9.97
C ILE A 176 -1.57 -7.27 -10.23
N SER A 177 -0.86 -6.84 -9.18
CA SER A 177 0.57 -6.57 -9.29
C SER A 177 1.39 -7.86 -9.24
N LYS A 178 0.98 -8.83 -8.41
CA LYS A 178 1.77 -10.04 -8.17
C LYS A 178 0.92 -11.21 -7.71
N LEU A 179 1.28 -12.40 -8.17
CA LEU A 179 0.79 -13.67 -7.63
C LEU A 179 1.98 -14.56 -7.27
N LEU A 180 2.11 -14.90 -5.99
CA LEU A 180 3.11 -15.83 -5.47
C LEU A 180 2.41 -17.08 -4.94
N ILE A 181 2.87 -18.24 -5.38
CA ILE A 181 2.36 -19.55 -4.95
C ILE A 181 3.47 -20.22 -4.14
N GLN A 182 3.26 -20.42 -2.84
CA GLN A 182 4.16 -21.19 -1.96
C GLN A 182 3.56 -22.56 -1.69
N ARG A 183 4.20 -23.59 -2.25
CA ARG A 183 3.68 -24.97 -2.17
C ARG A 183 3.90 -25.61 -0.82
N GLU A 184 5.00 -25.29 -0.15
CA GLU A 184 5.38 -25.79 1.17
C GLU A 184 4.32 -25.46 2.21
N THR A 185 3.86 -24.21 2.18
CA THR A 185 2.90 -23.66 3.14
C THR A 185 1.47 -23.77 2.65
N LYS A 186 1.25 -24.25 1.42
CA LYS A 186 -0.05 -24.24 0.71
C LYS A 186 -0.72 -22.86 0.72
N LYS A 187 0.08 -21.80 0.54
CA LYS A 187 -0.37 -20.41 0.59
C LYS A 187 -0.09 -19.64 -0.68
N MET A 188 -1.10 -18.87 -1.08
CA MET A 188 -1.12 -18.07 -2.30
C MET A 188 -1.20 -16.62 -1.87
N TYR A 189 -0.27 -15.81 -2.33
CA TYR A 189 -0.21 -14.40 -2.01
C TYR A 189 -0.55 -13.65 -3.30
N LEU A 190 -1.75 -13.10 -3.31
CA LEU A 190 -2.28 -12.30 -4.40
C LEU A 190 -2.18 -10.83 -3.99
N THR A 191 -1.26 -10.10 -4.59
CA THR A 191 -1.10 -8.67 -4.37
C THR A 191 -1.91 -7.90 -5.40
N ARG A 192 -2.84 -7.09 -4.91
CA ARG A 192 -3.62 -6.17 -5.72
C ARG A 192 -3.16 -4.74 -5.48
N HIS A 193 -3.27 -3.90 -6.51
CA HIS A 193 -2.98 -2.48 -6.39
C HIS A 193 -3.98 -1.59 -7.15
N PHE A 194 -4.06 -0.34 -6.75
CA PHE A 194 -4.74 0.73 -7.47
C PHE A 194 -3.72 1.80 -7.81
N MET A 195 -3.64 2.18 -9.08
CA MET A 195 -2.73 3.20 -9.57
C MET A 195 -3.49 4.41 -10.10
N TYR A 196 -2.97 5.60 -9.79
CA TYR A 196 -3.43 6.88 -10.31
C TYR A 196 -2.21 7.68 -10.74
N ASP A 197 -2.17 8.12 -12.00
CA ASP A 197 -1.04 8.85 -12.59
C ASP A 197 0.33 8.25 -12.21
N ASP A 198 0.51 6.96 -12.50
CA ASP A 198 1.70 6.15 -12.20
C ASP A 198 2.10 6.02 -10.72
N THR A 199 1.25 6.53 -9.81
CA THR A 199 1.44 6.43 -8.37
C THR A 199 0.57 5.31 -7.79
N VAL A 200 1.16 4.43 -6.98
CA VAL A 200 0.43 3.39 -6.25
C VAL A 200 -0.33 4.03 -5.09
N LEU A 201 -1.64 4.21 -5.28
CA LEU A 201 -2.55 4.71 -4.24
C LEU A 201 -2.84 3.65 -3.17
N PHE A 202 -2.79 2.38 -3.56
CA PHE A 202 -3.12 1.31 -2.64
C PHE A 202 -2.48 0.02 -3.10
N GLU A 203 -1.95 -0.74 -2.14
CA GLU A 203 -1.48 -2.09 -2.39
C GLU A 203 -1.84 -2.98 -1.20
N LYS A 204 -2.41 -4.15 -1.48
CA LYS A 204 -2.75 -5.13 -0.44
C LYS A 204 -2.49 -6.53 -0.92
N THR A 205 -1.79 -7.30 -0.09
CA THR A 205 -1.58 -8.73 -0.33
C THR A 205 -2.64 -9.54 0.39
N ILE A 206 -3.36 -10.34 -0.38
CA ILE A 206 -4.39 -11.26 0.08
C ILE A 206 -3.77 -12.65 0.15
N VAL A 207 -3.92 -13.29 1.30
CA VAL A 207 -3.48 -14.68 1.50
C VAL A 207 -4.64 -15.63 1.22
N ILE A 208 -4.36 -16.68 0.45
CA ILE A 208 -5.30 -17.73 0.07
C ILE A 208 -4.69 -19.08 0.47
N GLU A 209 -5.42 -19.84 1.28
CA GLU A 209 -5.05 -21.21 1.64
C GLU A 209 -5.80 -22.18 0.71
N TRP A 210 -5.16 -23.26 0.27
CA TRP A 210 -5.75 -24.24 -0.67
C TRP A 210 -5.39 -25.70 -0.36
#